data_AF-A0ABD5LWS8-F1
#
_entry.id   AF-A0ABD5LWS8-F1
#
_cell.length_a   1.000
_cell.length_b   1.000
_cell.length_c   1.000
_cell.angle_alpha   90.00
_cell.angle_beta   90.00
_cell.angle_gamma   90.00
#
_symmetry.space_group_name_H-M   'P 1'
#
loop_
_entity.id
_entity.type
_entity.pdbx_description
1 polymer ?
#
loop_
_entity_poly.entity_id
_entity_poly.type
_entity_poly.pdbx_seq_one_letter_code
_entity_poly.pdbx_strand_id
1 'polypeptide(L)'
;MLVDALIEQKQVQPDASVSTMRRWAFGMLIGNTDMHHGNLSFISLHGRPYALAPAYDILPMGFAPKVGGEIVNTLRPATLLDGISREIWRESLALAEQFYTLLTHCHALSDNFSPCLNALRNHLDEASSRISRLE
;
A
#
# COMPACT_ATOMS: atom_id res chain seq x y z
N MET A 1 -1.39 -17.37 0.76
CA MET A 1 -2.18 -16.26 1.35
C MET A 1 -3.68 -16.60 1.32
N LEU A 2 -4.54 -15.87 2.05
CA LEU A 2 -6.01 -16.09 2.05
C LEU A 2 -6.61 -16.07 0.62
N VAL A 3 -6.15 -15.14 -0.22
CA VAL A 3 -6.65 -14.99 -1.60
C VAL A 3 -6.33 -16.21 -2.46
N ASP A 4 -5.18 -16.86 -2.25
CA ASP A 4 -4.81 -18.07 -3.01
C ASP A 4 -5.77 -19.23 -2.72
N ALA A 5 -6.16 -19.40 -1.45
CA ALA A 5 -7.16 -20.40 -1.08
C ALA A 5 -8.54 -20.11 -1.71
N LEU A 6 -8.91 -18.83 -1.88
CA LEU A 6 -10.13 -18.44 -2.58
C LEU A 6 -10.04 -18.71 -4.10
N ILE A 7 -8.86 -18.58 -4.69
CA ILE A 7 -8.61 -18.92 -6.10
C ILE A 7 -8.73 -20.44 -6.31
N GLU A 8 -8.13 -21.26 -5.44
CA GLU A 8 -8.22 -22.72 -5.48
C GLU A 8 -9.69 -23.19 -5.40
N GLN A 9 -10.50 -22.51 -4.59
CA GLN A 9 -11.93 -22.76 -4.46
C GLN A 9 -12.78 -22.13 -5.58
N LYS A 10 -12.16 -21.51 -6.60
CA LYS A 10 -12.81 -20.82 -7.73
C LYS A 10 -13.78 -19.71 -7.30
N GLN A 11 -13.53 -19.10 -6.14
CA GLN A 11 -14.35 -18.01 -5.60
C GLN A 11 -14.01 -16.68 -6.24
N VAL A 12 -12.72 -16.44 -6.47
CA VAL A 12 -12.18 -15.19 -7.03
C VAL A 12 -11.32 -15.48 -8.25
N GLN A 13 -11.12 -14.47 -9.09
CA GLN A 13 -10.31 -14.61 -10.31
C GLN A 13 -8.82 -14.81 -9.96
N PRO A 14 -8.06 -15.55 -10.78
CA PRO A 14 -6.65 -15.86 -10.48
C PRO A 14 -5.73 -14.64 -10.37
N ASP A 15 -6.01 -13.56 -11.10
CA ASP A 15 -5.27 -12.30 -11.08
C ASP A 15 -5.45 -11.51 -9.77
N ALA A 16 -6.42 -11.89 -8.94
CA ALA A 16 -6.69 -11.26 -7.66
C ALA A 16 -5.53 -11.41 -6.66
N SER A 17 -4.75 -12.50 -6.74
CA SER A 17 -3.62 -12.71 -5.82
C SER A 17 -2.54 -11.65 -6.03
N VAL A 18 -2.02 -11.52 -7.26
CA VAL A 18 -1.01 -10.52 -7.63
C VAL A 18 -1.52 -9.11 -7.35
N SER A 19 -2.76 -8.81 -7.72
CA SER A 19 -3.35 -7.49 -7.50
C SER A 19 -3.49 -7.13 -6.03
N THR A 20 -3.83 -8.10 -5.17
CA THR A 20 -3.91 -7.91 -3.72
C THR A 20 -2.52 -7.69 -3.12
N MET A 21 -1.52 -8.50 -3.54
CA MET A 21 -0.14 -8.33 -3.10
C MET A 21 0.43 -6.97 -3.47
N ARG A 22 0.17 -6.48 -4.69
CA ARG A 22 0.59 -5.14 -5.13
C ARG A 22 -0.04 -4.03 -4.28
N ARG A 23 -1.34 -4.13 -3.96
CA ARG A 23 -2.02 -3.18 -3.07
C ARG A 23 -1.44 -3.19 -1.66
N TRP A 24 -1.15 -4.38 -1.14
CA TRP A 24 -0.52 -4.52 0.17
C TRP A 24 0.86 -3.84 0.18
N ALA A 25 1.70 -4.20 -0.79
CA ALA A 25 3.05 -3.64 -0.93
C ALA A 25 3.02 -2.11 -1.08
N PHE A 26 2.15 -1.58 -1.96
CA PHE A 26 1.97 -0.15 -2.12
C PHE A 26 1.50 0.53 -0.83
N GLY A 27 0.50 -0.04 -0.14
CA GLY A 27 0.01 0.46 1.15
C GLY A 27 1.12 0.58 2.19
N MET A 28 1.95 -0.45 2.33
CA MET A 28 3.11 -0.43 3.23
C MET A 28 4.13 0.66 2.85
N LEU A 29 4.36 0.88 1.56
CA LEU A 29 5.32 1.86 1.06
C LEU A 29 4.85 3.31 1.23
N ILE A 30 3.54 3.55 1.25
CA ILE A 30 3.01 4.89 1.55
C ILE A 30 2.79 5.12 3.06
N GLY A 31 3.13 4.15 3.91
CA GLY A 31 2.90 4.26 5.35
C GLY A 31 1.44 4.06 5.77
N ASN A 32 0.67 3.26 5.01
CA ASN A 32 -0.66 2.86 5.44
C ASN A 32 -0.55 1.86 6.60
N THR A 33 -0.96 2.29 7.79
CA THR A 33 -1.00 1.45 8.99
C THR A 33 -2.35 0.77 9.22
N ASP A 34 -3.34 1.02 8.37
CA ASP A 34 -4.70 0.50 8.47
C ASP A 34 -5.00 -0.51 7.34
N MET A 35 -4.10 -1.48 7.20
CA MET A 35 -4.17 -2.51 6.16
C MET A 35 -4.86 -3.76 6.71
N HIS A 36 -6.19 -3.84 6.54
CA HIS A 36 -6.99 -4.96 7.03
C HIS A 36 -7.94 -5.53 5.95
N HIS A 37 -8.49 -6.72 6.17
CA HIS A 37 -9.38 -7.39 5.21
C HIS A 37 -10.66 -6.59 4.88
N GLY A 38 -11.11 -5.69 5.75
CA GLY A 38 -12.24 -4.79 5.47
C GLY A 38 -11.99 -3.80 4.32
N ASN A 39 -10.72 -3.58 3.95
CA ASN A 39 -10.33 -2.70 2.83
C ASN A 39 -10.03 -3.50 1.54
N LEU A 40 -10.52 -4.74 1.50
CA LEU A 40 -10.45 -5.62 0.34
C LEU A 40 -11.86 -6.14 0.03
N SER A 41 -12.29 -5.98 -1.22
CA SER A 41 -13.58 -6.51 -1.67
C SER A 41 -13.47 -7.16 -3.02
N PHE A 42 -14.39 -8.08 -3.29
CA PHE A 42 -14.53 -8.75 -4.57
C PHE A 42 -15.93 -8.52 -5.10
N ILE A 43 -16.04 -8.17 -6.37
CA ILE A 43 -17.30 -7.80 -7.03
C ILE A 43 -17.51 -8.62 -8.29
N SER A 44 -18.76 -8.80 -8.70
CA SER A 44 -19.09 -9.41 -9.98
C SER A 44 -20.46 -8.97 -10.48
N LEU A 45 -20.59 -8.87 -11.80
CA LEU A 45 -21.88 -8.68 -12.49
C LEU A 45 -22.53 -10.01 -12.90
N HIS A 46 -21.78 -11.11 -12.89
CA HIS A 46 -22.20 -12.41 -13.47
C HIS A 46 -22.05 -13.59 -12.50
N GLY A 47 -21.88 -13.33 -11.21
CA GLY A 47 -21.59 -14.37 -10.21
C GLY A 47 -20.11 -14.76 -10.17
N ARG A 48 -19.80 -15.91 -9.56
CA ARG A 48 -18.40 -16.35 -9.36
C ARG A 48 -17.77 -16.81 -10.68
N PRO A 49 -16.44 -16.61 -10.85
CA PRO A 49 -15.49 -16.04 -9.90
C PRO A 49 -15.58 -14.51 -9.81
N TYR A 50 -15.49 -13.96 -8.59
CA TYR A 50 -15.48 -12.52 -8.36
C TYR A 50 -14.15 -11.89 -8.78
N ALA A 51 -14.21 -10.71 -9.39
CA ALA A 51 -13.03 -9.89 -9.65
C ALA A 51 -12.67 -9.08 -8.40
N LEU A 52 -11.39 -8.74 -8.23
CA LEU A 52 -10.98 -7.82 -7.19
C LEU A 52 -11.60 -6.43 -7.48
N ALA A 53 -12.31 -5.85 -6.50
CA ALA A 53 -12.89 -4.52 -6.63
C ALA A 53 -11.78 -3.47 -6.84
N PRO A 54 -12.04 -2.30 -7.45
CA PRO A 54 -11.08 -1.20 -7.49
C PRO A 54 -10.50 -0.89 -6.11
N ALA A 55 -9.28 -0.37 -6.05
CA ALA A 55 -8.66 0.00 -4.77
C ALA A 55 -9.47 1.14 -4.12
N TYR A 56 -9.69 1.03 -2.81
CA TYR A 56 -10.31 2.05 -1.97
C TYR A 56 -9.63 2.04 -0.60
N ASP A 57 -9.72 3.16 0.11
CA ASP A 57 -9.16 3.33 1.46
C ASP A 57 -7.67 2.94 1.60
N ILE A 58 -6.88 3.33 0.60
CA ILE A 58 -5.43 3.17 0.59
C ILE A 58 -4.80 4.54 0.83
N LEU A 59 -4.63 4.89 2.11
CA LEU A 59 -4.17 6.20 2.56
C LEU A 59 -2.93 6.07 3.46
N PRO A 60 -2.07 7.09 3.57
CA PRO A 60 -0.89 7.06 4.44
C PRO A 60 -1.30 7.26 5.92
N MET A 61 -2.08 6.33 6.46
CA MET A 61 -2.72 6.42 7.78
C MET A 61 -1.71 6.50 8.94
N GLY A 62 -0.43 6.21 8.71
CA GLY A 62 0.64 6.49 9.69
C GLY A 62 0.77 7.97 10.06
N PHE A 63 0.27 8.90 9.23
CA PHE A 63 0.21 10.33 9.53
C PHE A 63 -1.14 10.78 10.11
N ALA A 64 -2.11 9.87 10.28
CA ALA A 64 -3.40 10.22 10.86
C ALA A 64 -3.20 10.77 12.29
N PRO A 65 -3.81 11.91 12.64
CA PRO A 65 -3.74 12.44 14.00
C PRO A 65 -4.27 11.41 15.00
N LYS A 66 -3.61 11.32 16.17
CA LYS A 66 -4.10 10.47 17.24
C LYS A 66 -5.37 11.04 17.88
N VAL A 67 -6.08 10.22 18.65
CA VAL A 67 -7.31 10.61 19.37
C VAL A 67 -7.12 11.89 20.23
N GLY A 68 -5.91 12.13 20.74
CA GLY A 68 -5.57 13.34 21.51
C GLY A 68 -5.19 14.57 20.68
N GLY A 69 -5.28 14.52 19.34
CA GLY A 69 -4.90 15.62 18.44
C GLY A 69 -3.41 15.74 18.14
N GLU A 70 -2.59 14.78 18.62
CA GLU A 70 -1.16 14.74 18.31
C GLU A 70 -0.93 14.54 16.80
N ILE A 71 -0.19 15.46 16.20
CA ILE A 71 0.24 15.38 14.80
C ILE A 71 1.38 14.37 14.71
N VAL A 72 1.23 13.37 13.84
CA VAL A 72 2.26 12.36 13.57
C VAL A 72 2.96 12.72 12.26
N ASN A 73 4.27 12.91 12.32
CA ASN A 73 5.13 13.21 11.18
C ASN A 73 6.32 12.24 11.09
N THR A 74 6.13 11.02 11.56
CA THR A 74 7.12 9.94 11.49
C THR A 74 6.45 8.68 10.98
N LEU A 75 7.20 7.87 10.24
CA LEU A 75 6.77 6.54 9.80
C LEU A 75 7.75 5.51 10.35
N ARG A 76 7.23 4.32 10.66
CA ARG A 76 8.07 3.17 10.98
C ARG A 76 8.57 2.52 9.68
N PRO A 77 9.76 1.92 9.70
CA PRO A 77 10.27 1.09 8.60
C PRO A 77 9.20 0.19 7.97
N ALA A 78 9.10 0.17 6.64
CA ALA A 78 8.16 -0.71 5.95
C ALA A 78 8.44 -2.18 6.29
N THR A 79 7.42 -2.96 6.65
CA THR A 79 7.57 -4.41 6.79
C THR A 79 7.45 -5.07 5.42
N LEU A 80 8.54 -5.68 4.94
CA LEU A 80 8.55 -6.45 3.70
C LEU A 80 8.15 -7.89 4.04
N LEU A 81 7.06 -8.38 3.47
CA LEU A 81 6.57 -9.74 3.69
C LEU A 81 7.22 -10.69 2.70
N ASP A 82 7.73 -11.83 3.20
CA ASP A 82 8.38 -12.88 2.39
C ASP A 82 7.46 -13.49 1.33
N GLY A 83 6.14 -13.43 1.55
CA GLY A 83 5.15 -13.93 0.59
C GLY A 83 4.91 -13.04 -0.63
N ILE A 84 5.54 -11.87 -0.69
CA ILE A 84 5.44 -10.94 -1.82
C ILE A 84 6.77 -10.93 -2.58
N SER A 85 6.71 -11.24 -3.88
CA SER A 85 7.91 -11.33 -4.70
C SER A 85 8.62 -9.98 -4.84
N ARG A 86 9.92 -10.05 -5.14
CA ARG A 86 10.75 -8.87 -5.41
C ARG A 86 10.20 -7.99 -6.53
N GLU A 87 9.65 -8.60 -7.58
CA GLU A 87 9.06 -7.91 -8.72
C GLU A 87 7.88 -7.06 -8.28
N ILE A 88 6.98 -7.63 -7.46
CA ILE A 88 5.81 -6.90 -6.94
C ILE A 88 6.26 -5.75 -6.03
N TRP A 89 7.29 -5.96 -5.20
CA TRP A 89 7.87 -4.88 -4.39
C TRP A 89 8.45 -3.75 -5.26
N ARG A 90 9.19 -4.08 -6.33
CA ARG A 90 9.76 -3.08 -7.25
C ARG A 90 8.69 -2.31 -8.01
N GLU A 91 7.67 -2.99 -8.50
CA GLU A 91 6.52 -2.35 -9.15
C GLU A 91 5.78 -1.41 -8.20
N SER A 92 5.55 -1.87 -6.96
CA SER A 92 4.85 -1.07 -5.94
C SER A 92 5.68 0.12 -5.48
N LEU A 93 7.01 -0.02 -5.42
CA LEU A 93 7.93 1.09 -5.15
C LEU A 93 7.85 2.14 -6.25
N ALA A 94 7.84 1.75 -7.52
CA ALA A 94 7.68 2.70 -8.62
C ALA A 94 6.35 3.49 -8.52
N LEU A 95 5.26 2.83 -8.11
CA LEU A 95 3.99 3.50 -7.85
C LEU A 95 4.06 4.43 -6.63
N ALA A 96 4.74 4.03 -5.56
CA ALA A 96 4.91 4.84 -4.36
C ALA A 96 5.78 6.09 -4.61
N GLU A 97 6.80 5.98 -5.47
CA GLU A 97 7.60 7.13 -5.93
C GLU A 97 6.78 8.13 -6.75
N GLN A 98 5.90 7.62 -7.63
CA GLN A 98 4.96 8.47 -8.37
C GLN A 98 3.99 9.16 -7.41
N PHE A 99 3.45 8.43 -6.43
CA PHE A 99 2.58 8.99 -5.40
C PHE A 99 3.29 10.11 -4.61
N TYR A 100 4.53 9.88 -4.15
CA TYR A 100 5.33 10.91 -3.49
C TYR A 100 5.51 12.14 -4.38
N THR A 101 5.86 11.95 -5.65
CA THR A 101 6.00 13.04 -6.62
C THR A 101 4.70 13.82 -6.80
N LEU A 102 3.54 13.15 -6.85
CA LEU A 102 2.25 13.83 -6.92
C LEU A 102 1.99 14.67 -5.65
N LEU A 103 2.34 14.16 -4.47
CA LEU A 103 2.19 14.90 -3.22
C LEU A 103 3.07 16.16 -3.18
N THR A 104 4.31 16.11 -3.67
CA THR A 104 5.20 17.30 -3.67
C THR A 104 4.73 18.41 -4.61
N HIS A 105 3.86 18.08 -5.58
CA HIS A 105 3.26 19.05 -6.50
C HIS A 105 1.80 19.37 -6.15
N CYS A 106 1.29 18.86 -5.02
CA CYS A 106 -0.10 19.03 -4.63
C CYS A 106 -0.32 20.38 -3.93
N HIS A 107 -0.90 21.34 -4.63
CA HIS A 107 -1.21 22.67 -4.07
C HIS A 107 -2.29 22.66 -2.97
N ALA A 108 -3.00 21.55 -2.78
CA ALA A 108 -3.99 21.41 -1.71
C ALA A 108 -3.34 21.11 -0.34
N LEU A 109 -2.07 20.71 -0.31
CA LEU A 109 -1.33 20.47 0.93
C LEU A 109 -0.76 21.79 1.45
N SER A 110 -1.02 22.10 2.72
CA SER A 110 -0.39 23.25 3.39
C SER A 110 1.08 23.00 3.67
N ASP A 111 1.86 24.07 3.85
CA ASP A 111 3.28 24.00 4.24
C ASP A 111 3.53 23.19 5.52
N ASN A 112 2.56 23.15 6.44
CA ASN A 112 2.61 22.35 7.67
C ASN A 112 2.66 20.83 7.41
N PHE A 113 2.40 20.38 6.18
CA PHE A 113 2.51 18.97 5.79
C PHE A 113 3.94 18.57 5.36
N SER A 114 4.84 19.55 5.17
CA SER A 114 6.23 19.31 4.77
C SER A 114 6.97 18.28 5.65
N PRO A 115 6.80 18.25 6.99
CA PRO A 115 7.40 17.21 7.82
C PRO A 115 6.95 15.79 7.45
N CYS A 116 5.69 15.60 7.07
CA CYS A 116 5.16 14.31 6.64
C CYS A 116 5.75 13.90 5.28
N LEU A 117 5.94 14.84 4.35
CA LEU A 117 6.62 14.56 3.08
C LEU A 117 8.06 14.11 3.31
N ASN A 118 8.80 14.80 4.20
CA ASN A 118 10.17 14.40 4.55
C ASN A 118 10.22 13.00 5.18
N ALA A 119 9.27 12.69 6.06
CA ALA A 119 9.17 11.36 6.67
C ALA A 119 8.84 10.28 5.63
N LEU A 120 7.95 10.56 4.68
CA LEU A 120 7.61 9.64 3.59
C LEU A 120 8.81 9.42 2.66
N ARG A 121 9.58 10.47 2.34
CA ARG A 121 10.82 10.33 1.55
C ARG A 121 11.82 9.40 2.23
N ASN A 122 12.12 9.63 3.50
CA ASN A 122 13.03 8.78 4.28
C ASN A 122 12.55 7.33 4.35
N HIS A 123 11.24 7.13 4.55
CA HIS A 123 10.61 5.81 4.57
C HIS A 123 10.77 5.07 3.24
N LEU A 124 10.56 5.76 2.11
CA LEU A 124 10.75 5.20 0.77
C LEU A 124 12.21 4.89 0.46
N ASP A 125 13.15 5.74 0.89
CA ASP A 125 14.59 5.51 0.69
C ASP A 125 15.07 4.26 1.44
N GLU A 126 14.63 4.09 2.69
CA GLU A 126 14.91 2.89 3.48
C GLU A 126 14.30 1.65 2.83
N ALA A 127 13.03 1.73 2.43
CA ALA A 127 12.33 0.63 1.77
C ALA A 127 13.02 0.24 0.44
N SER A 128 13.41 1.22 -0.37
CA SER A 128 14.14 1.03 -1.62
C SER A 128 15.45 0.26 -1.42
N SER A 129 16.25 0.66 -0.42
CA SER A 129 17.49 -0.03 -0.05
C SER A 129 17.26 -1.48 0.41
N ARG A 130 16.15 -1.76 1.09
CA ARG A 130 15.80 -3.12 1.52
C ARG A 130 15.29 -3.97 0.36
N ILE A 131 14.42 -3.42 -0.49
CA ILE A 131 13.89 -4.08 -1.69
C ILE A 131 15.02 -4.44 -2.68
N SER A 132 16.04 -3.59 -2.83
CA SER A 132 17.15 -3.88 -3.73
C SER A 132 17.97 -5.12 -3.32
N ARG A 133 17.94 -5.48 -2.03
CA ARG A 133 18.65 -6.61 -1.43
C ARG A 133 17.81 -7.89 -1.34
N LEU A 134 16.53 -7.85 -1.70
CA LEU A 134 15.74 -9.08 -1.86
C LEU A 134 16.36 -9.92 -2.98
N GLU A 135 16.46 -11.22 -2.76
CA GLU A 135 16.97 -12.18 -3.76
C GLU A 135 15.98 -12.31 -4.92
#